data_AF-A0A510G977-F1
#
_entry.id   AF-A0A510G977-F1
#
_cell.length_a   1.000
_cell.length_b   1.000
_cell.length_c   1.000
_cell.angle_alpha   90.00
_cell.angle_beta   90.00
_cell.angle_gamma   90.00
#
_symmetry.space_group_name_H-M   'P 1'
#
loop_
_entity.id
_entity.type
_entity.pdbx_description
1 polymer ?
#
loop_
_entity_poly.entity_id
_entity_poly.type
_entity_poly.pdbx_seq_one_letter_code
_entity_poly.pdbx_strand_id
1 'polypeptide(L)'
;MTNLGGVSLGSDNKKISSFNRSYESSSYRHDSFYHVHYYAYPLIYWLELITDFMCLEKGSFDVAYMSEFDVTWNDPKLQSLLNPEAILFGNPVAQAACSMDCSAATLKLPIDSMFWCGGCLGNIYPFSGANADHEGGVQSSSLLTLRVLAKQHRLGLADVTSTSSSKVNGALCRKSKNLKIKKSQYKLQMVNPKATTGGKDIGCWPVGLTDTAYSSFREYIRIKGKILVI
;
A
#
# COMPACT_ATOMS: atom_id res chain seq x y z
N MET A 1 -17.20 -5.36 -5.51
CA MET A 1 -17.99 -4.83 -4.38
C MET A 1 -17.05 -4.19 -3.38
N THR A 2 -17.29 -2.94 -3.01
CA THR A 2 -16.51 -2.22 -2.00
C THR A 2 -17.22 -2.30 -0.65
N ASN A 3 -16.94 -3.33 0.17
CA ASN A 3 -17.51 -3.47 1.52
C ASN A 3 -16.62 -2.84 2.63
N LEU A 4 -17.16 -2.00 3.50
CA LEU A 4 -16.47 -1.42 4.66
C LEU A 4 -16.97 -2.13 5.94
N GLY A 5 -16.37 -3.28 6.27
CA GLY A 5 -16.65 -3.96 7.55
C GLY A 5 -18.09 -4.48 7.72
N GLY A 6 -18.79 -4.82 6.64
CA GLY A 6 -20.16 -5.32 6.65
C GLY A 6 -21.13 -4.48 5.80
N VAL A 7 -20.83 -3.19 5.58
CA VAL A 7 -21.64 -2.30 4.73
C VAL A 7 -21.08 -2.24 3.31
N SER A 8 -21.84 -2.74 2.34
CA SER A 8 -21.49 -2.64 0.92
C SER A 8 -21.81 -1.25 0.38
N LEU A 9 -20.81 -0.39 0.20
CA LEU A 9 -20.97 0.84 -0.57
C LEU A 9 -20.98 0.49 -2.06
N GLY A 10 -22.13 0.68 -2.71
CA GLY A 10 -22.28 0.73 -4.17
C GLY A 10 -21.90 -0.57 -4.90
N SER A 11 -22.92 -1.27 -5.42
CA SER A 11 -22.71 -2.37 -6.36
C SER A 11 -22.49 -1.81 -7.77
N ASP A 12 -21.32 -1.23 -8.03
CA ASP A 12 -20.97 -0.88 -9.40
C ASP A 12 -20.37 -2.11 -10.10
N ASN A 13 -21.15 -2.67 -11.03
CA ASN A 13 -20.82 -3.89 -11.80
C ASN A 13 -19.84 -3.62 -12.95
N LYS A 14 -19.38 -2.38 -13.12
CA LYS A 14 -18.31 -2.06 -14.05
C LYS A 14 -16.99 -2.61 -13.52
N LYS A 15 -16.37 -3.51 -14.27
CA LYS A 15 -15.00 -3.98 -14.03
C LYS A 15 -14.06 -2.79 -14.24
N ILE A 16 -13.85 -2.05 -13.17
CA ILE A 16 -12.93 -0.92 -13.11
C ILE A 16 -11.45 -1.41 -13.07
N SER A 17 -11.21 -2.72 -12.93
CA SER A 17 -9.87 -3.31 -13.13
C SER A 17 -9.79 -3.99 -14.50
N SER A 18 -8.78 -3.61 -15.30
CA SER A 18 -8.49 -4.26 -16.57
C SER A 18 -7.30 -5.18 -16.41
N PHE A 19 -7.39 -6.41 -16.92
CA PHE A 19 -6.27 -7.34 -16.98
C PHE A 19 -6.12 -7.77 -18.44
N ASN A 20 -4.97 -7.43 -19.02
CA ASN A 20 -4.66 -7.73 -20.42
C ASN A 20 -3.54 -8.75 -20.48
N ARG A 21 -3.81 -9.91 -21.10
CA ARG A 21 -2.77 -10.85 -21.55
C ARG A 21 -2.57 -10.63 -23.04
N SER A 22 -1.41 -10.14 -23.47
CA SER A 22 -1.05 -10.12 -24.89
C SER A 22 -0.03 -11.22 -25.18
N TYR A 23 -0.30 -11.99 -26.24
CA TYR A 23 0.62 -13.00 -26.78
C TYR A 23 1.30 -12.41 -28.00
N GLU A 24 2.50 -11.87 -27.83
CA GLU A 24 3.30 -11.39 -28.95
C GLU A 24 4.56 -12.27 -29.05
N SER A 25 4.58 -13.14 -30.08
CA SER A 25 5.59 -14.04 -30.69
C SER A 25 6.87 -14.50 -29.92
N SER A 26 7.33 -13.85 -28.86
CA SER A 26 8.35 -14.40 -27.93
C SER A 26 8.31 -13.82 -26.50
N SER A 27 7.42 -12.89 -26.17
CA SER A 27 7.32 -12.29 -24.84
C SER A 27 5.90 -12.35 -24.30
N TYR A 28 5.73 -13.10 -23.21
CA TYR A 28 4.50 -13.08 -22.43
C TYR A 28 4.41 -11.75 -21.67
N ARG A 29 3.38 -10.93 -21.93
CA ARG A 29 3.16 -9.66 -21.21
C ARG A 29 1.82 -9.72 -20.47
N HIS A 30 1.91 -9.60 -19.15
CA HIS A 30 0.79 -9.48 -18.23
C HIS A 30 0.68 -8.04 -17.74
N ASP A 31 -0.33 -7.30 -18.20
CA ASP A 31 -0.61 -5.99 -17.63
C ASP A 31 -1.86 -6.07 -16.76
N SER A 32 -1.79 -5.49 -15.57
CA SER A 32 -2.94 -5.35 -14.68
C SER A 32 -3.12 -3.91 -14.24
N PHE A 33 -4.36 -3.47 -14.28
CA PHE A 33 -4.75 -2.12 -13.91
C PHE A 33 -5.84 -2.16 -12.84
N TYR A 34 -5.66 -1.39 -11.77
CA TYR A 34 -6.63 -1.29 -10.69
C TYR A 34 -6.83 0.17 -10.25
N HIS A 35 -8.05 0.50 -9.87
CA HIS A 35 -8.35 1.72 -9.14
C HIS A 35 -8.31 1.48 -7.63
N VAL A 36 -7.75 2.45 -6.93
CA VAL A 36 -7.65 2.49 -5.48
C VAL A 36 -8.51 3.64 -4.94
N HIS A 37 -9.19 3.35 -3.84
CA HIS A 37 -9.86 4.33 -2.99
C HIS A 37 -9.24 4.25 -1.60
N TYR A 38 -8.71 5.37 -1.12
CA TYR A 38 -8.05 5.49 0.16
C TYR A 38 -8.96 6.24 1.12
N TYR A 39 -9.39 5.52 2.16
CA TYR A 39 -10.27 6.03 3.20
C TYR A 39 -9.47 6.16 4.50
N ALA A 40 -9.50 7.34 5.12
CA ALA A 40 -8.97 7.54 6.45
C ALA A 40 -10.05 7.16 7.46
N TYR A 41 -9.83 6.08 8.21
CA TYR A 41 -10.81 5.58 9.17
C TYR A 41 -10.20 5.46 10.58
N PRO A 42 -10.50 6.41 11.48
CA PRO A 42 -9.95 6.43 12.84
C PRO A 42 -10.74 5.46 13.76
N LEU A 43 -10.65 4.17 13.47
CA LEU A 43 -11.34 3.10 14.23
C LEU A 43 -11.02 3.11 15.71
N ILE A 44 -9.75 3.32 16.05
CA ILE A 44 -9.26 3.28 17.44
C ILE A 44 -9.91 4.40 18.26
N TYR A 45 -10.19 5.56 17.65
CA TYR A 45 -10.90 6.67 18.27
C TYR A 45 -12.38 6.34 18.50
N TRP A 46 -13.06 5.75 17.52
CA TRP A 46 -14.50 5.42 17.60
C TRP A 46 -14.82 4.26 18.54
N LEU A 47 -13.92 3.27 18.61
CA LEU A 47 -14.07 2.10 19.48
C LEU A 47 -13.53 2.34 20.90
N GLU A 48 -13.00 3.53 21.19
CA GLU A 48 -12.40 3.93 22.47
C GLU A 48 -11.44 2.87 23.07
N LEU A 49 -10.76 2.13 22.20
CA LEU A 49 -10.05 0.89 22.58
C LEU A 49 -8.73 1.16 23.33
N ILE A 50 -8.18 2.38 23.19
CA ILE A 50 -6.97 2.83 23.88
C ILE A 50 -7.21 4.25 24.40
N THR A 51 -7.23 4.40 25.72
CA THR A 51 -7.52 5.65 26.45
C THR A 51 -6.26 6.47 26.77
N ASP A 52 -5.20 6.38 25.95
CA ASP A 52 -4.03 7.25 26.11
C ASP A 52 -4.31 8.63 25.51
N PHE A 53 -4.94 9.48 26.33
CA PHE A 53 -5.43 10.83 25.99
C PHE A 53 -4.36 11.79 25.43
N MET A 54 -3.06 11.49 25.56
CA MET A 54 -1.97 12.37 25.09
C MET A 54 -1.60 12.19 23.61
N CYS A 55 -1.98 11.09 22.97
CA CYS A 55 -1.56 10.76 21.60
C CYS A 55 -2.73 10.39 20.68
N LEU A 56 -3.95 10.51 21.18
CA LEU A 56 -5.16 10.16 20.44
C LEU A 56 -5.51 11.29 19.47
N GLU A 57 -5.27 11.02 18.19
CA GLU A 57 -5.68 11.92 17.11
C GLU A 57 -7.21 11.89 16.98
N LYS A 58 -7.87 13.01 17.26
CA LYS A 58 -9.30 13.17 16.96
C LYS A 58 -9.47 13.29 15.45
N GLY A 59 -9.85 12.19 14.81
CA GLY A 59 -10.13 12.13 13.37
C GLY A 59 -11.60 11.89 13.08
N SER A 60 -12.09 12.48 11.99
CA SER A 60 -13.33 12.05 11.33
C SER A 60 -13.02 11.01 10.26
N PHE A 61 -14.02 10.20 9.90
CA PHE A 61 -13.94 9.38 8.69
C PHE A 61 -13.91 10.31 7.47
N ASP A 62 -12.90 10.16 6.60
CA ASP A 62 -12.75 10.98 5.40
C ASP A 62 -12.24 10.16 4.21
N VAL A 63 -12.61 10.59 3.00
CA VAL A 63 -12.13 10.00 1.74
C VAL A 63 -10.88 10.76 1.31
N ALA A 64 -9.73 10.31 1.78
CA ALA A 64 -8.47 11.01 1.58
C ALA A 64 -7.98 10.97 0.11
N TYR A 65 -8.29 9.93 -0.67
CA TYR A 65 -7.93 9.88 -2.09
C TYR A 65 -8.76 8.91 -2.91
N MET A 66 -9.12 9.30 -4.14
CA MET A 66 -9.80 8.44 -5.11
C MET A 66 -9.07 8.51 -6.45
N SER A 67 -8.59 7.36 -6.93
CA SER A 67 -7.86 7.25 -8.19
C SER A 67 -8.67 7.57 -9.46
N GLU A 68 -9.99 7.50 -9.41
CA GLU A 68 -10.86 7.77 -10.57
C GLU A 68 -10.80 9.23 -11.04
N PHE A 69 -10.58 10.17 -10.12
CA PHE A 69 -10.49 11.59 -10.43
C PHE A 69 -9.07 12.02 -10.83
N ASP A 70 -8.09 11.14 -10.70
CA ASP A 70 -6.71 11.44 -10.98
C ASP A 70 -6.28 10.91 -12.35
N VAL A 71 -6.13 11.84 -13.30
CA VAL A 71 -5.65 11.54 -14.65
C VAL A 71 -4.24 10.92 -14.65
N THR A 72 -3.40 11.24 -13.65
CA THR A 72 -2.04 10.69 -13.53
C THR A 72 -2.05 9.23 -13.08
N TRP A 73 -3.15 8.73 -12.51
CA TRP A 73 -3.27 7.34 -12.11
C TRP A 73 -3.48 6.40 -13.30
N ASN A 74 -4.22 6.87 -14.31
CA ASN A 74 -4.55 6.12 -15.52
C ASN A 74 -3.40 6.08 -16.53
N ASP A 75 -2.52 7.09 -16.53
CA ASP A 75 -1.39 7.18 -17.46
C ASP A 75 -0.03 7.12 -16.72
N PRO A 76 0.68 5.96 -16.75
CA PRO A 76 1.99 5.82 -16.12
C PRO A 76 3.06 6.72 -16.75
N LYS A 77 2.90 7.14 -18.03
CA LYS A 77 3.86 8.03 -18.69
C LYS A 77 3.76 9.44 -18.13
N LEU A 78 2.55 9.96 -17.99
CA LEU A 78 2.31 11.28 -17.39
C LEU A 78 2.85 11.32 -15.96
N GLN A 79 2.70 10.23 -15.23
CA GLN A 79 3.20 10.15 -13.87
C GLN A 79 4.72 10.02 -13.77
N SER A 80 5.35 9.34 -14.73
CA SER A 80 6.81 9.29 -14.83
C SER A 80 7.37 10.67 -15.22
N LEU A 81 6.62 11.45 -15.99
CA LEU A 81 6.95 12.84 -16.30
C LEU A 81 6.86 13.75 -15.08
N LEU A 82 5.80 13.62 -14.27
CA LEU A 82 5.63 14.39 -13.03
C LEU A 82 6.67 14.02 -11.96
N ASN A 83 7.13 12.77 -11.98
CA ASN A 83 8.07 12.22 -11.01
C ASN A 83 9.37 11.83 -11.71
N PRO A 84 10.24 12.80 -12.05
CA PRO A 84 11.44 12.54 -12.86
C PRO A 84 12.43 11.57 -12.17
N GLU A 85 12.36 11.43 -10.85
CA GLU A 85 13.14 10.43 -10.11
C GLU A 85 12.79 8.97 -10.49
N ALA A 86 11.62 8.72 -11.07
CA ALA A 86 11.26 7.41 -11.62
C ALA A 86 12.24 6.98 -12.72
N ILE A 87 12.84 7.93 -13.45
CA ILE A 87 13.87 7.65 -14.47
C ILE A 87 15.16 7.16 -13.79
N LEU A 88 15.53 7.76 -12.65
CA LEU A 88 16.72 7.38 -11.89
C LEU A 88 16.61 5.96 -11.32
N PHE A 89 15.43 5.60 -10.81
CA PHE A 89 15.16 4.29 -10.20
C PHE A 89 14.57 3.25 -11.17
N GLY A 90 14.41 3.62 -12.44
CA GLY A 90 14.00 2.72 -13.53
C GLY A 90 15.14 1.85 -14.08
N ASN A 91 16.37 1.99 -13.54
CA ASN A 91 17.52 1.21 -14.00
C ASN A 91 17.53 -0.20 -13.37
N PRO A 92 18.04 -1.24 -14.06
CA PRO A 92 18.05 -2.61 -13.56
C PRO A 92 18.84 -2.77 -12.24
N VAL A 93 19.77 -1.87 -11.95
CA VAL A 93 20.54 -1.87 -10.69
C VAL A 93 19.66 -1.48 -9.50
N ALA A 94 18.82 -0.45 -9.62
CA ALA A 94 17.87 -0.05 -8.57
C ALA A 94 16.77 -1.10 -8.40
N GLN A 95 16.37 -1.75 -9.49
CA GLN A 95 15.45 -2.89 -9.48
C GLN A 95 16.03 -4.06 -8.69
N ALA A 96 17.29 -4.41 -8.96
CA ALA A 96 18.00 -5.45 -8.22
C ALA A 96 18.16 -5.10 -6.73
N ALA A 97 18.34 -3.81 -6.40
CA ALA A 97 18.44 -3.36 -5.00
C ALA A 97 17.17 -3.65 -4.18
N CYS A 98 15.99 -3.75 -4.81
CA CYS A 98 14.75 -4.08 -4.11
C CYS A 98 14.74 -5.51 -3.54
N SER A 99 15.59 -6.42 -4.05
CA SER A 99 15.78 -7.75 -3.45
C SER A 99 16.33 -7.67 -2.02
N MET A 100 17.22 -6.70 -1.75
CA MET A 100 17.74 -6.46 -0.40
C MET A 100 16.63 -5.97 0.53
N ASP A 101 15.79 -5.06 0.07
CA ASP A 101 14.64 -4.56 0.84
C ASP A 101 13.62 -5.68 1.13
N CYS A 102 13.39 -6.59 0.17
CA CYS A 102 12.56 -7.77 0.37
C CYS A 102 13.11 -8.69 1.47
N SER A 103 14.42 -8.94 1.49
CA SER A 103 15.04 -9.75 2.54
C SER A 103 14.94 -9.10 3.93
N ALA A 104 15.14 -7.79 4.02
CA ALA A 104 15.03 -7.03 5.27
C ALA A 104 13.58 -6.98 5.79
N ALA A 105 12.62 -6.73 4.91
CA ALA A 105 11.19 -6.71 5.23
C ALA A 105 10.68 -8.09 5.68
N THR A 106 11.25 -9.17 5.13
CA THR A 106 10.91 -10.55 5.53
C THR A 106 11.45 -10.92 6.90
N LEU A 107 12.63 -10.44 7.28
CA LEU A 107 13.21 -10.72 8.58
C LEU A 107 12.64 -9.85 9.70
N LYS A 108 12.41 -8.56 9.45
CA LYS A 108 11.98 -7.64 10.50
C LYS A 108 11.10 -6.49 9.99
N LEU A 109 11.71 -5.53 9.30
CA LEU A 109 11.07 -4.30 8.83
C LEU A 109 11.73 -3.87 7.52
N PRO A 110 10.96 -3.23 6.61
CA PRO A 110 11.49 -2.69 5.37
C PRO A 110 12.51 -1.57 5.64
N ILE A 111 13.43 -1.37 4.70
CA ILE A 111 14.47 -0.35 4.78
C ILE A 111 13.90 0.99 4.32
N ASP A 112 13.66 1.91 5.25
CA ASP A 112 13.04 3.22 4.97
C ASP A 112 13.84 4.10 3.99
N SER A 113 15.17 3.95 3.93
CA SER A 113 16.01 4.73 3.00
C SER A 113 15.77 4.34 1.53
N MET A 114 15.31 3.12 1.25
CA MET A 114 14.98 2.62 -0.08
C MET A 114 13.52 2.93 -0.43
N PHE A 115 13.17 4.22 -0.49
CA PHE A 115 11.80 4.70 -0.68
C PHE A 115 11.19 4.38 -2.06
N TRP A 116 12.00 3.95 -3.04
CA TRP A 116 11.53 3.51 -4.37
C TRP A 116 11.16 2.02 -4.42
N CYS A 117 11.67 1.24 -3.46
CA CYS A 117 11.39 -0.19 -3.33
C CYS A 117 10.26 -0.44 -2.33
N GLY A 118 9.35 -1.34 -2.70
CA GLY A 118 8.27 -1.83 -1.85
C GLY A 118 8.54 -3.20 -1.25
N GLY A 119 9.80 -3.55 -0.99
CA GLY A 119 10.22 -4.89 -0.58
C GLY A 119 9.84 -5.95 -1.61
N CYS A 120 9.29 -7.06 -1.14
CA CYS A 120 8.87 -8.18 -2.00
C CYS A 120 7.64 -7.86 -2.87
N LEU A 121 6.98 -6.71 -2.66
CA LEU A 121 5.85 -6.29 -3.48
C LEU A 121 6.28 -5.73 -4.85
N GLY A 122 7.56 -5.39 -5.02
CA GLY A 122 8.11 -4.79 -6.23
C GLY A 122 8.33 -3.27 -6.10
N ASN A 123 8.38 -2.57 -7.23
CA ASN A 123 8.69 -1.13 -7.23
C ASN A 123 7.48 -0.25 -7.05
N ILE A 124 7.72 0.85 -6.36
CA ILE A 124 6.70 1.84 -6.06
C ILE A 124 6.51 2.80 -7.26
N TYR A 125 7.55 3.05 -8.06
CA TYR A 125 7.39 3.84 -9.30
C TYR A 125 6.96 2.96 -10.48
N PRO A 126 6.15 3.50 -11.41
CA PRO A 126 5.38 4.75 -11.31
C PRO A 126 4.23 4.61 -10.29
N PHE A 127 3.78 5.71 -9.67
CA PHE A 127 2.67 5.67 -8.69
C PHE A 127 1.29 5.46 -9.34
N SER A 128 1.19 4.60 -10.35
CA SER A 128 0.02 4.43 -11.20
C SER A 128 -0.72 3.15 -10.83
N GLY A 129 -1.94 3.03 -11.37
CA GLY A 129 -2.72 1.81 -11.28
C GLY A 129 -2.18 0.65 -12.11
N ALA A 130 -1.23 0.92 -13.02
CA ALA A 130 -0.69 -0.05 -13.95
C ALA A 130 0.49 -0.83 -13.35
N ASN A 131 0.42 -2.16 -13.44
CA ASN A 131 1.47 -3.08 -13.00
C ASN A 131 1.95 -3.88 -14.21
N ALA A 132 3.26 -3.85 -14.43
CA ALA A 132 3.91 -4.52 -15.56
C ALA A 132 3.91 -6.06 -15.48
N ASP A 133 3.66 -6.61 -14.30
CA ASP A 133 3.39 -8.03 -14.11
C ASP A 133 2.28 -8.22 -13.08
N HIS A 134 1.47 -9.25 -13.27
CA HIS A 134 0.37 -9.61 -12.38
C HIS A 134 0.65 -10.98 -11.76
N GLU A 135 1.17 -10.96 -10.55
CA GLU A 135 1.52 -12.18 -9.80
C GLU A 135 0.32 -12.71 -9.00
N GLY A 136 -0.35 -11.84 -8.24
CA GLY A 136 -1.52 -12.18 -7.44
C GLY A 136 -2.36 -10.95 -7.09
N GLY A 137 -3.64 -11.15 -6.76
CA GLY A 137 -4.57 -10.10 -6.37
C GLY A 137 -4.19 -9.44 -5.04
N VAL A 138 -3.70 -10.20 -4.06
CA VAL A 138 -3.27 -9.65 -2.75
C VAL A 138 -1.97 -8.86 -2.88
N GLN A 139 -0.99 -9.38 -3.61
CA GLN A 139 0.28 -8.70 -3.85
C GLN A 139 0.07 -7.43 -4.69
N SER A 140 -0.69 -7.50 -5.78
CA SER A 140 -0.99 -6.34 -6.62
C SER A 140 -1.72 -5.25 -5.83
N SER A 141 -2.71 -5.62 -5.01
CA SER A 141 -3.45 -4.66 -4.18
C SER A 141 -2.55 -3.99 -3.14
N SER A 142 -1.69 -4.75 -2.46
CA SER A 142 -0.78 -4.22 -1.45
C SER A 142 0.30 -3.31 -2.04
N LEU A 143 0.83 -3.64 -3.22
CA LEU A 143 1.74 -2.76 -3.96
C LEU A 143 1.05 -1.43 -4.29
N LEU A 144 -0.18 -1.47 -4.81
CA LEU A 144 -0.91 -0.25 -5.16
C LEU A 144 -1.27 0.60 -3.94
N THR A 145 -1.61 -0.04 -2.81
CA THR A 145 -1.77 0.67 -1.53
C THR A 145 -0.49 1.39 -1.16
N LEU A 146 0.67 0.75 -1.31
CA LEU A 146 1.97 1.36 -1.04
C LEU A 146 2.26 2.54 -1.97
N ARG A 147 1.92 2.43 -3.26
CA ARG A 147 2.06 3.54 -4.23
C ARG A 147 1.20 4.74 -3.86
N VAL A 148 -0.04 4.51 -3.43
CA VAL A 148 -0.91 5.59 -2.94
C VAL A 148 -0.33 6.22 -1.68
N LEU A 149 0.12 5.43 -0.70
CA LEU A 149 0.77 5.97 0.51
C LEU A 149 2.00 6.81 0.17
N ALA A 150 2.86 6.33 -0.73
CA ALA A 150 4.05 7.06 -1.16
C ALA A 150 3.68 8.37 -1.87
N LYS A 151 2.63 8.35 -2.70
CA LYS A 151 2.06 9.54 -3.32
C LYS A 151 1.52 10.54 -2.28
N GLN A 152 0.82 10.07 -1.25
CA GLN A 152 0.31 10.92 -0.17
C GLN A 152 1.43 11.59 0.64
N HIS A 153 2.52 10.86 0.93
CA HIS A 153 3.73 11.45 1.56
C HIS A 153 4.35 12.52 0.67
N ARG A 154 4.49 12.24 -0.63
CA ARG A 154 5.06 13.19 -1.59
C ARG A 154 4.23 14.47 -1.72
N LEU A 155 2.90 14.36 -1.68
CA LEU A 155 1.99 15.52 -1.70
C LEU A 155 1.91 16.24 -0.34
N GLY A 156 2.56 15.72 0.70
CA GLY A 156 2.49 16.27 2.05
C GLY A 156 1.13 16.07 2.73
N LEU A 157 0.28 15.17 2.21
CA LEU A 157 -1.02 14.85 2.81
C LEU A 157 -0.87 13.83 3.93
N ALA A 158 0.01 12.84 3.78
CA ALA A 158 0.34 11.90 4.84
C ALA A 158 1.44 12.46 5.77
N ASP A 159 1.27 12.23 7.07
CA ASP A 159 2.24 12.59 8.10
C ASP A 159 3.03 11.36 8.55
N VAL A 160 4.28 11.58 8.93
CA VAL A 160 5.06 10.60 9.67
C VAL A 160 4.73 10.75 11.15
N THR A 161 4.25 9.66 11.74
CA THR A 161 3.86 9.59 13.15
C THR A 161 4.72 8.63 13.96
N SER A 162 5.46 7.73 13.31
CA SER A 162 6.38 6.82 14.00
C SER A 162 7.70 7.51 14.33
N THR A 163 8.13 7.40 15.59
CA THR A 163 9.43 7.92 16.03
C THR A 163 10.21 6.81 16.73
N SER A 164 11.54 6.79 16.55
CA SER A 164 12.44 5.81 17.18
C SER A 164 12.98 6.29 18.54
N SER A 165 12.66 7.53 18.91
CA SER A 165 13.18 8.23 20.09
C SER A 165 12.11 8.35 21.18
N SER A 166 12.19 7.50 22.20
CA SER A 166 11.27 7.49 23.37
C SER A 166 11.55 8.60 24.38
N LYS A 167 11.89 9.82 23.92
CA LYS A 167 12.13 10.96 24.83
C LYS A 167 10.80 11.49 25.36
N VAL A 168 10.71 11.70 26.67
CA VAL A 168 9.63 12.45 27.32
C VAL A 168 9.70 13.90 26.76
N ASN A 169 8.66 14.38 26.08
CA ASN A 169 8.64 15.59 25.23
C ASN A 169 9.44 15.52 23.91
N GLY A 170 9.74 14.33 23.41
CA GLY A 170 10.29 14.12 22.07
C GLY A 170 9.26 14.29 20.96
N ALA A 171 9.60 13.91 19.73
CA ALA A 171 8.65 13.82 18.61
C ALA A 171 7.59 12.70 18.78
N LEU A 172 7.50 12.09 19.96
CA LEU A 172 6.45 11.14 20.31
C LEU A 172 5.12 11.89 20.22
N CYS A 173 4.22 11.40 19.37
CA CYS A 173 2.88 11.97 19.16
C CYS A 173 2.84 13.34 18.46
N ARG A 174 3.93 13.74 17.79
CA ARG A 174 3.91 14.87 16.86
C ARG A 174 3.93 14.38 15.42
N LYS A 175 3.03 14.92 14.62
CA LYS A 175 3.02 14.73 13.16
C LYS A 175 4.12 15.55 12.53
N SER A 176 4.96 14.90 11.73
CA SER A 176 5.99 15.56 10.92
C SER A 176 5.76 15.25 9.45
N LYS A 177 5.86 16.27 8.60
CA LYS A 177 5.77 16.11 7.15
C LYS A 177 7.09 15.54 6.64
N ASN A 178 7.03 14.42 5.92
CA ASN A 178 8.16 13.89 5.17
C ASN A 178 7.70 13.58 3.74
N LEU A 179 8.46 14.06 2.75
CA LEU A 179 8.14 13.83 1.34
C LEU A 179 8.47 12.40 0.90
N LYS A 180 9.33 11.72 1.66
CA LYS A 180 9.67 10.31 1.45
C LYS A 180 8.84 9.44 2.40
N ILE A 181 8.29 8.37 1.86
CA ILE A 181 7.54 7.41 2.67
C ILE A 181 8.44 6.74 3.70
N LYS A 182 7.99 6.74 4.95
CA LYS A 182 8.55 5.89 6.01
C LYS A 182 7.79 4.57 6.02
N LYS A 183 8.33 3.54 5.37
CA LYS A 183 7.66 2.23 5.18
C LYS A 183 7.45 1.50 6.51
N SER A 184 8.38 1.66 7.46
CA SER A 184 8.34 1.00 8.77
C SER A 184 7.11 1.36 9.61
N GLN A 185 6.42 2.47 9.29
CA GLN A 185 5.27 2.95 10.05
C GLN A 185 3.96 2.28 9.65
N TYR A 186 3.92 1.63 8.49
CA TYR A 186 2.70 1.08 7.92
C TYR A 186 2.68 -0.44 8.04
N LYS A 187 1.54 -0.95 8.50
CA LYS A 187 1.19 -2.36 8.41
C LYS A 187 -0.07 -2.50 7.58
N LEU A 188 -0.14 -3.60 6.85
CA LEU A 188 -1.29 -3.92 6.03
C LEU A 188 -2.07 -5.04 6.71
N GLN A 189 -3.39 -4.93 6.65
CA GLN A 189 -4.34 -5.94 7.09
C GLN A 189 -5.44 -6.08 6.04
N MET A 190 -5.93 -7.28 5.74
CA MET A 190 -7.10 -7.40 4.86
C MET A 190 -8.37 -7.01 5.61
N VAL A 191 -9.30 -6.34 4.93
CA VAL A 191 -10.59 -5.95 5.55
C VAL A 191 -11.43 -7.16 5.95
N ASN A 192 -11.38 -8.23 5.16
CA ASN A 192 -12.02 -9.51 5.49
C ASN A 192 -10.92 -10.57 5.68
N PRO A 193 -10.25 -10.60 6.84
CA PRO A 193 -9.22 -11.59 7.09
C PRO A 193 -9.85 -12.95 7.39
N LYS A 194 -9.22 -14.02 6.94
CA LYS A 194 -9.48 -15.35 7.50
C LYS A 194 -8.89 -15.36 8.92
N ALA A 195 -9.67 -15.77 9.91
CA ALA A 195 -9.23 -15.81 11.31
C ALA A 195 -7.94 -16.63 11.42
N THR A 196 -6.88 -15.99 11.90
CA THR A 196 -5.57 -16.60 12.15
C THR A 196 -5.59 -17.25 13.52
N THR A 197 -6.19 -18.44 13.60
CA THR A 197 -6.18 -19.27 14.82
C THR A 197 -4.85 -20.03 14.91
N GLY A 198 -4.10 -19.82 15.99
CA GLY A 198 -2.91 -20.64 16.32
C GLY A 198 -1.54 -19.96 16.24
N GLY A 199 -1.46 -18.63 16.18
CA GLY A 199 -0.20 -17.87 16.41
C GLY A 199 0.90 -18.00 15.34
N LYS A 200 0.70 -18.84 14.31
CA LYS A 200 1.62 -19.02 13.17
C LYS A 200 1.41 -18.02 12.04
N ASP A 201 0.19 -17.50 11.91
CA ASP A 201 -0.17 -16.59 10.81
C ASP A 201 -0.14 -15.12 11.27
N ILE A 202 0.58 -14.29 10.52
CA ILE A 202 0.74 -12.85 10.79
C ILE A 202 -0.59 -12.14 10.47
N GLY A 203 -1.29 -11.63 11.49
CA GLY A 203 -2.56 -10.92 11.33
C GLY A 203 -2.42 -9.53 10.70
N CYS A 204 -1.34 -8.81 11.02
CA CYS A 204 -0.95 -7.52 10.43
C CYS A 204 0.47 -7.65 9.91
N TRP A 205 0.68 -7.59 8.60
CA TRP A 205 2.01 -7.76 8.02
C TRP A 205 2.68 -6.41 7.77
N PRO A 206 4.02 -6.32 7.96
CA PRO A 206 4.76 -5.13 7.56
C PRO A 206 4.68 -4.97 6.03
N VAL A 207 4.69 -3.71 5.58
CA VAL A 207 4.83 -3.40 4.17
C VAL A 207 6.11 -4.02 3.61
N GLY A 208 6.03 -4.67 2.46
CA GLY A 208 7.17 -5.29 1.78
C GLY A 208 7.50 -6.72 2.21
N LEU A 209 6.74 -7.30 3.15
CA LEU A 209 6.81 -8.74 3.46
C LEU A 209 6.55 -9.58 2.20
N THR A 210 7.20 -10.73 2.09
CA THR A 210 6.86 -11.72 1.05
C THR A 210 5.38 -12.11 1.14
N ASP A 211 4.70 -12.03 0.01
CA ASP A 211 3.30 -12.37 -0.11
C ASP A 211 3.10 -13.88 -0.02
N THR A 212 4.04 -14.73 -0.46
CA THR A 212 3.93 -16.20 -0.41
C THR A 212 3.48 -16.76 0.94
N ALA A 213 3.96 -16.17 2.04
CA ALA A 213 3.61 -16.55 3.41
C ALA A 213 2.18 -16.15 3.82
N TYR A 214 1.58 -15.17 3.14
CA TYR A 214 0.32 -14.52 3.52
C TYR A 214 -0.81 -14.64 2.47
N SER A 215 -0.50 -14.60 1.18
CA SER A 215 -1.43 -14.58 0.04
C SER A 215 -2.08 -15.94 -0.21
N SER A 216 -1.41 -17.02 0.18
CA SER A 216 -1.87 -18.40 -0.01
C SER A 216 -3.30 -18.62 0.53
N PHE A 217 -4.22 -18.98 -0.36
CA PHE A 217 -5.65 -19.22 -0.08
C PHE A 217 -6.44 -18.03 0.49
N ARG A 218 -5.92 -16.80 0.36
CA ARG A 218 -6.57 -15.58 0.83
C ARG A 218 -7.17 -14.72 -0.29
N GLU A 219 -7.06 -15.18 -1.54
CA GLU A 219 -7.68 -14.56 -2.70
C GLU A 219 -9.12 -15.01 -2.87
N TYR A 220 -10.07 -14.16 -2.50
CA TYR A 220 -11.49 -14.39 -2.75
C TYR A 220 -11.88 -13.85 -4.13
N ILE A 221 -12.25 -14.75 -5.05
CA ILE A 221 -12.68 -14.47 -6.44
C ILE A 221 -13.77 -13.37 -6.59
N ARG A 222 -14.51 -13.03 -5.52
CA ARG A 222 -15.59 -12.02 -5.55
C ARG A 222 -15.34 -10.73 -4.77
N ILE A 223 -14.25 -10.61 -4.01
CA ILE A 223 -13.99 -9.43 -3.18
C ILE A 223 -12.83 -8.66 -3.82
N LYS A 224 -13.11 -7.45 -4.33
CA LYS A 224 -12.05 -6.52 -4.77
C LYS A 224 -11.05 -6.40 -3.61
N GLY A 225 -9.77 -6.65 -3.83
CA GLY A 225 -8.74 -6.69 -2.79
C GLY A 225 -8.80 -5.43 -1.93
N LYS A 226 -9.21 -5.58 -0.67
CA LYS A 226 -9.32 -4.47 0.28
C LYS A 226 -8.31 -4.66 1.39
N ILE A 227 -7.47 -3.65 1.54
CA ILE A 227 -6.40 -3.62 2.52
C ILE A 227 -6.63 -2.41 3.41
N LEU A 228 -6.79 -2.67 4.69
CA LEU A 228 -6.70 -1.71 5.77
C LEU A 228 -5.22 -1.42 6.04
N VAL A 229 -4.88 -0.15 6.11
CA VAL A 229 -3.55 0.32 6.52
C VAL A 229 -3.65 0.72 7.99
N ILE A 230 -2.76 0.16 8.82
CA ILE A 230 -2.66 0.38 10.26
C ILE A 230 -1.32 1.04 10.57
#